data_AF-A0A8S3IGJ2-F1
#
_entry.id   AF-A0A8S3IGJ2-F1
#
_cell.length_a   1.000
_cell.length_b   1.000
_cell.length_c   1.000
_cell.angle_alpha   90.00
_cell.angle_beta   90.00
_cell.angle_gamma   90.00
#
_symmetry.space_group_name_H-M   'P 1'
#
loop_
_entity.id
_entity.type
_entity.pdbx_description
1 polymer ?
#
loop_
_entity_poly.entity_id
_entity_poly.type
_entity_poly.pdbx_seq_one_letter_code
_entity_poly.pdbx_strand_id
1 'polypeptide(L)'
;VHLKKLDPSLTGRIIDLQFLHSYYEPTLFILCESSRTWVGRVAVKKDTCCSVALSINVAQKSSPVIWPVDKLPFDCLSCLSVPKPIGGILVLATNSIIYLNQSIPAYGVALNTLTRDSTKYPLRPLYDLKIALDLAEAIFIANDRVLISIKSGDVYLLTLHTDSMRTMKEFTFDRIGSTVLCSCLCKCDDNLIFFGSRLGNSLLVGLNEKAIIDPTSIDTIETMNGDE
;
A
#
# COMPACT_ATOMS: atom_id res chain seq x y z
N VAL A 1 23.38 -2.69 -12.42
CA VAL A 1 23.55 -1.24 -12.12
C VAL A 1 23.78 -1.11 -10.62
N HIS A 2 24.92 -0.54 -10.17
CA HIS A 2 25.16 -0.35 -8.73
C HIS A 2 24.31 0.81 -8.23
N LEU A 3 23.25 0.54 -7.47
CA LEU A 3 22.37 1.56 -6.87
C LEU A 3 23.12 2.56 -5.98
N LYS A 4 24.23 2.12 -5.38
CA LYS A 4 25.19 2.99 -4.67
C LYS A 4 25.74 4.15 -5.51
N LYS A 5 25.70 4.04 -6.84
CA LYS A 5 26.10 5.13 -7.76
C LYS A 5 25.00 6.18 -7.92
N LEU A 6 23.73 5.83 -7.70
CA LEU A 6 22.62 6.78 -7.71
C LEU A 6 22.55 7.55 -6.40
N ASP A 7 22.61 6.84 -5.27
CA ASP A 7 22.66 7.45 -3.95
C ASP A 7 23.44 6.55 -2.97
N PRO A 8 24.42 7.09 -2.23
CA PRO A 8 25.06 6.39 -1.11
C PRO A 8 24.07 5.88 -0.03
N SER A 9 22.90 6.50 0.12
CA SER A 9 21.86 6.06 1.07
C SER A 9 21.20 4.74 0.65
N LEU A 10 21.10 4.48 -0.67
CA LEU A 10 20.54 3.28 -1.31
C LEU A 10 21.52 2.08 -1.28
N THR A 11 22.11 1.81 -0.12
CA THR A 11 23.01 0.66 0.07
C THR A 11 22.28 -0.66 0.36
N GLY A 12 20.97 -0.57 0.58
CA GLY A 12 20.09 -1.63 1.05
C GLY A 12 19.54 -2.59 0.00
N ARG A 13 18.69 -3.52 0.46
CA ARG A 13 17.86 -4.37 -0.41
C ARG A 13 16.67 -3.55 -0.89
N ILE A 14 16.38 -3.58 -2.19
CA ILE A 14 15.11 -3.05 -2.71
C ILE A 14 13.98 -4.00 -2.32
N ILE A 15 12.93 -3.43 -1.74
CA ILE A 15 11.68 -4.12 -1.42
C ILE A 15 10.73 -3.95 -2.60
N ASP A 16 10.47 -2.70 -3.00
CA ASP A 16 9.52 -2.38 -4.06
C ASP A 16 9.87 -1.06 -4.78
N LEU A 17 9.31 -0.88 -5.97
CA LEU A 17 9.55 0.24 -6.89
C LEU A 17 8.23 0.68 -7.53
N GLN A 18 7.90 1.97 -7.42
CA GLN A 18 6.66 2.48 -7.99
C GLN A 18 6.83 3.89 -8.56
N PHE A 19 6.27 4.15 -9.75
CA PHE A 19 6.20 5.51 -10.30
C PHE A 19 5.15 6.34 -9.58
N LEU A 20 5.50 7.57 -9.22
CA LEU A 20 4.58 8.49 -8.55
C LEU A 20 3.76 9.30 -9.56
N HIS A 21 2.51 9.59 -9.17
CA HIS A 21 1.66 10.50 -9.90
C HIS A 21 1.95 11.96 -9.50
N SER A 22 1.55 12.89 -10.38
CA SER A 22 1.57 14.34 -10.12
C SER A 22 2.94 15.02 -10.08
N TYR A 23 3.96 14.37 -10.64
CA TYR A 23 5.26 14.99 -10.92
C TYR A 23 5.37 15.36 -12.41
N TYR A 24 6.11 16.43 -12.71
CA TYR A 24 6.36 16.87 -14.09
C TYR A 24 7.34 15.93 -14.81
N GLU A 25 8.38 15.51 -14.11
CA GLU A 25 9.31 14.47 -14.56
C GLU A 25 8.86 13.11 -14.02
N PRO A 26 9.20 11.99 -14.70
CA PRO A 26 8.91 10.67 -14.19
C PRO A 26 9.68 10.45 -12.88
N THR A 27 8.95 10.43 -11.76
CA THR A 27 9.52 10.23 -10.44
C THR A 27 9.35 8.78 -10.00
N LEU A 28 10.45 8.11 -9.73
CA LEU A 28 10.48 6.72 -9.26
C LEU A 28 10.67 6.70 -7.74
N PHE A 29 9.70 6.14 -7.03
CA PHE A 29 9.82 5.85 -5.61
C PHE A 29 10.44 4.47 -5.41
N ILE A 30 11.42 4.40 -4.51
CA ILE A 30 12.14 3.19 -4.16
C ILE A 30 11.97 2.94 -2.68
N LEU A 31 11.35 1.82 -2.33
CA LEU A 31 11.31 1.31 -0.97
C LEU A 31 12.48 0.36 -0.75
N CYS A 32 13.26 0.60 0.30
CA CYS A 32 14.50 -0.10 0.58
C CYS A 32 14.62 -0.51 2.04
N GLU A 33 15.48 -1.48 2.29
CA GLU A 33 15.93 -1.85 3.63
C GLU A 33 17.42 -1.51 3.77
N SER A 34 17.73 -0.39 4.42
CA SER A 34 19.11 0.10 4.60
C SER A 34 20.01 -0.92 5.30
N SER A 35 19.47 -1.60 6.30
CA SER A 35 20.18 -2.62 7.07
C SER A 35 19.28 -3.82 7.30
N ARG A 36 19.61 -4.95 6.68
CA ARG A 36 18.84 -6.18 6.82
C ARG A 36 18.57 -6.58 8.27
N THR A 37 17.30 -6.81 8.58
CA THR A 37 16.82 -7.35 9.85
C THR A 37 15.80 -8.46 9.59
N TRP A 38 15.30 -9.07 10.67
CA TRP A 38 14.21 -10.04 10.64
C TRP A 38 13.48 -10.01 11.97
N VAL A 39 12.30 -10.62 12.04
CA VAL A 39 11.38 -10.54 13.19
C VAL A 39 12.04 -10.85 14.54
N GLY A 40 12.94 -11.83 14.63
CA GLY A 40 13.62 -12.18 15.88
C GLY A 40 14.76 -11.24 16.30
N ARG A 41 15.18 -10.31 15.43
CA ARG A 41 16.19 -9.28 15.74
C ARG A 41 15.60 -7.89 15.97
N VAL A 42 14.27 -7.77 15.94
CA VAL A 42 13.56 -6.50 16.16
C VAL A 42 13.89 -5.88 17.51
N ALA A 43 14.19 -6.68 18.54
CA ALA A 43 14.66 -6.16 19.83
C ALA A 43 15.95 -5.33 19.74
N VAL A 44 16.81 -5.61 18.75
CA VAL A 44 18.11 -4.94 18.56
C VAL A 44 18.05 -3.91 17.44
N LYS A 45 17.36 -4.22 16.33
CA LYS A 45 17.25 -3.35 15.15
C LYS A 45 15.79 -3.19 14.75
N LYS A 46 15.22 -2.03 15.11
CA LYS A 46 13.90 -1.56 14.69
C LYS A 46 14.06 -0.57 13.53
N ASP A 47 12.99 -0.41 12.75
CA ASP A 47 12.82 0.67 11.79
C ASP A 47 13.98 0.80 10.79
N THR A 48 14.26 -0.31 10.11
CA THR A 48 15.41 -0.44 9.19
C THR A 48 15.08 -0.08 7.75
N CYS A 49 13.81 0.17 7.43
CA CYS A 49 13.39 0.52 6.09
C CYS A 49 13.57 2.01 5.83
N CYS A 50 13.81 2.30 4.56
CA CYS A 50 14.02 3.62 4.00
C CYS A 50 13.22 3.72 2.71
N SER A 51 12.99 4.94 2.26
CA SER A 51 12.56 5.16 0.90
C SER A 51 13.20 6.40 0.32
N VAL A 52 13.36 6.42 -0.99
CA VAL A 52 13.80 7.60 -1.72
C VAL A 52 12.96 7.78 -2.98
N ALA A 53 12.61 9.02 -3.30
CA ALA A 53 12.05 9.37 -4.59
C ALA A 53 13.13 9.97 -5.50
N LEU A 54 13.28 9.43 -6.71
CA LEU A 54 14.23 9.88 -7.72
C LEU A 54 13.48 10.59 -8.85
N SER A 55 13.87 11.82 -9.19
CA SER A 55 13.43 12.46 -10.44
C SER A 55 14.25 11.88 -11.57
N ILE A 56 13.65 11.30 -12.60
CA ILE A 56 14.41 10.76 -13.73
C ILE A 56 14.39 11.77 -14.87
N ASN A 57 15.52 12.44 -15.09
CA ASN A 57 15.73 13.26 -16.27
C ASN A 57 16.41 12.43 -17.36
N VAL A 58 15.61 11.94 -18.31
CA VAL A 58 16.08 11.07 -19.40
C VAL A 58 17.05 11.80 -20.33
N ALA A 59 16.83 13.10 -20.57
CA ALA A 59 17.66 13.90 -21.49
C ALA A 59 19.09 14.11 -20.95
N GLN A 60 19.21 14.42 -19.65
CA GLN A 60 20.49 14.66 -19.00
C GLN A 60 21.11 13.38 -18.41
N LYS A 61 20.42 12.23 -18.47
CA LYS A 61 20.81 10.96 -17.83
C LYS A 61 21.16 11.16 -16.34
N SER A 62 20.41 12.04 -15.69
CA SER A 62 20.59 12.41 -14.29
C SER A 62 19.36 11.99 -13.50
N SER A 63 19.58 11.50 -12.29
CA SER A 63 18.52 11.02 -11.41
C SER A 63 18.70 11.54 -9.99
N PRO A 64 18.44 12.85 -9.73
CA PRO A 64 18.57 13.42 -8.40
C PRO A 64 17.54 12.83 -7.42
N VAL A 65 17.94 12.71 -6.16
CA VAL A 65 17.09 12.30 -5.05
C VAL A 65 16.31 13.52 -4.56
N ILE A 66 14.97 13.44 -4.56
CA ILE A 66 14.09 14.55 -4.16
C ILE A 66 13.59 14.38 -2.73
N TRP A 67 13.23 13.16 -2.35
CA TRP A 67 12.47 12.92 -1.12
C TRP A 67 12.95 11.64 -0.43
N PRO A 68 13.97 11.74 0.43
CA PRO A 68 14.40 10.66 1.29
C PRO A 68 13.53 10.59 2.56
N VAL A 69 13.14 9.37 2.95
CA VAL A 69 12.46 9.07 4.20
C VAL A 69 13.18 7.92 4.87
N ASP A 70 13.62 8.14 6.10
CA ASP A 70 14.30 7.13 6.91
C ASP A 70 13.42 6.63 8.05
N LYS A 71 13.85 5.52 8.66
CA LYS A 71 13.23 4.94 9.86
C LYS A 71 11.79 4.49 9.65
N LEU A 72 11.46 3.98 8.45
CA LEU A 72 10.21 3.28 8.21
C LEU A 72 10.23 1.92 8.94
N PRO A 73 9.06 1.36 9.32
CA PRO A 73 8.98 0.06 9.96
C PRO A 73 9.73 -1.02 9.19
N PHE A 74 10.39 -1.93 9.89
CA PHE A 74 11.22 -2.96 9.27
C PHE A 74 10.42 -3.98 8.43
N ASP A 75 9.11 -4.06 8.64
CA ASP A 75 8.19 -5.03 8.05
C ASP A 75 7.41 -4.46 6.86
N CYS A 76 7.93 -3.41 6.21
CA CYS A 76 7.40 -2.90 4.93
C CYS A 76 7.51 -3.96 3.82
N LEU A 77 6.45 -4.10 3.01
CA LEU A 77 6.27 -5.16 2.02
C LEU A 77 6.19 -4.63 0.59
N SER A 78 5.38 -3.60 0.37
CA SER A 78 5.12 -3.04 -0.96
C SER A 78 4.65 -1.59 -0.87
N CYS A 79 4.54 -0.93 -2.01
CA CYS A 79 4.10 0.44 -2.11
C CYS A 79 3.13 0.64 -3.27
N LEU A 80 2.11 1.47 -3.06
CA LEU A 80 1.09 1.80 -4.04
C LEU A 80 1.07 3.30 -4.30
N SER A 81 1.26 3.68 -5.55
CA SER A 81 1.18 5.08 -5.98
C SER A 81 -0.25 5.58 -5.90
N VAL A 82 -0.47 6.61 -5.08
CA VAL A 82 -1.80 7.19 -4.93
C VAL A 82 -2.12 7.99 -6.19
N PRO A 83 -3.26 7.74 -6.86
CA PRO A 83 -3.65 8.43 -8.09
C PRO A 83 -4.01 9.91 -7.85
N LYS A 84 -4.17 10.64 -8.96
CA LYS A 84 -4.70 12.01 -8.92
C LYS A 84 -6.15 11.99 -8.43
N PRO A 85 -6.62 12.97 -7.66
CA PRO A 85 -5.97 14.25 -7.34
C PRO A 85 -5.15 14.27 -6.05
N ILE A 86 -5.18 13.20 -5.25
CA ILE A 86 -4.55 13.15 -3.92
C ILE A 86 -3.02 13.15 -4.06
N GLY A 87 -2.48 12.19 -4.84
CA GLY A 87 -1.05 12.01 -5.01
C GLY A 87 -0.32 11.49 -3.75
N GLY A 88 0.98 11.26 -3.87
CA GLY A 88 1.77 10.61 -2.82
C GLY A 88 1.84 9.10 -3.00
N ILE A 89 2.14 8.39 -1.91
CA ILE A 89 2.32 6.93 -1.93
C ILE A 89 1.83 6.30 -0.64
N LEU A 90 1.26 5.11 -0.77
CA LEU A 90 0.84 4.26 0.33
C LEU A 90 1.87 3.13 0.49
N VAL A 91 2.56 3.08 1.62
CA VAL A 91 3.47 2.00 1.99
C VAL A 91 2.70 0.97 2.81
N LEU A 92 2.63 -0.25 2.32
CA LEU A 92 2.04 -1.38 3.01
C LEU A 92 3.13 -2.10 3.79
N ALA A 93 2.91 -2.25 5.10
CA ALA A 93 3.72 -3.09 5.97
C ALA A 93 2.85 -4.20 6.56
N THR A 94 3.49 -5.24 7.09
CA THR A 94 2.78 -6.39 7.64
C THR A 94 1.75 -5.98 8.70
N ASN A 95 2.11 -5.06 9.59
CA ASN A 95 1.27 -4.64 10.72
C ASN A 95 0.80 -3.18 10.65
N SER A 96 1.14 -2.44 9.59
CA SER A 96 0.82 -1.02 9.48
C SER A 96 0.63 -0.57 8.02
N ILE A 97 -0.08 0.52 7.83
CA ILE A 97 -0.16 1.23 6.54
C ILE A 97 0.28 2.66 6.76
N ILE A 98 1.14 3.17 5.89
CA ILE A 98 1.70 4.52 5.99
C ILE A 98 1.48 5.24 4.68
N TYR A 99 0.74 6.34 4.71
CA TYR A 99 0.72 7.31 3.63
C TYR A 99 1.86 8.30 3.80
N LEU A 100 2.60 8.47 2.72
CA LEU A 100 3.70 9.39 2.61
C LEU A 100 3.39 10.39 1.48
N ASN A 101 3.70 11.66 1.70
CA ASN A 101 3.69 12.69 0.67
C ASN A 101 4.86 13.67 0.92
N GLN A 102 5.39 14.29 -0.14
CA GLN A 102 6.51 15.22 -0.05
C GLN A 102 6.17 16.49 0.74
N SER A 103 4.95 17.01 0.58
CA SER A 103 4.56 18.32 1.14
C SER A 103 3.78 18.23 2.45
N ILE A 104 3.38 17.02 2.86
CA ILE A 104 2.45 16.80 3.97
C ILE A 104 3.09 15.81 4.95
N PRO A 105 2.93 15.98 6.27
CA PRO A 105 3.41 15.01 7.24
C PRO A 105 2.90 13.60 6.95
N ALA A 106 3.73 12.62 7.23
CA ALA A 106 3.36 11.22 7.09
C ALA A 106 2.16 10.87 7.98
N TYR A 107 1.28 10.01 7.45
CA TYR A 107 0.12 9.51 8.16
C TYR A 107 0.19 7.99 8.22
N GLY A 108 0.39 7.43 9.40
CA GLY A 108 0.50 5.99 9.59
C GLY A 108 -0.53 5.45 10.57
N VAL A 109 -1.08 4.27 10.28
CA VAL A 109 -1.99 3.53 11.15
C VAL A 109 -1.41 2.15 11.48
N ALA A 110 -1.61 1.72 12.72
CA ALA A 110 -1.33 0.37 13.17
C ALA A 110 -2.58 -0.50 12.99
N LEU A 111 -2.44 -1.61 12.27
CA LEU A 111 -3.53 -2.56 11.98
C LEU A 111 -3.72 -3.62 13.08
N ASN A 112 -2.73 -3.73 13.97
CA ASN A 112 -2.76 -4.62 15.11
C ASN A 112 -1.79 -4.14 16.21
N THR A 113 -1.82 -4.80 17.36
CA THR A 113 -1.06 -4.43 18.55
C THR A 113 0.43 -4.80 18.48
N LEU A 114 0.86 -5.59 17.50
CA LEU A 114 2.26 -6.03 17.39
C LEU A 114 3.21 -4.86 17.08
N THR A 115 2.67 -3.78 16.51
CA THR A 115 3.41 -2.54 16.22
C THR A 115 3.99 -1.86 17.45
N ARG A 116 3.37 -2.02 18.63
CA ARG A 116 3.78 -1.34 19.88
C ARG A 116 5.23 -1.61 20.27
N ASP A 117 5.65 -2.86 20.11
CA ASP A 117 7.01 -3.28 20.47
C ASP A 117 7.91 -3.43 19.25
N SER A 118 7.35 -3.44 18.03
CA SER A 118 8.12 -3.74 16.83
C SER A 118 8.65 -2.51 16.11
N THR A 119 7.97 -1.36 16.22
CA THR A 119 8.35 -0.11 15.57
C THR A 119 8.27 1.07 16.53
N LYS A 120 9.15 2.07 16.34
CA LYS A 120 9.05 3.39 17.00
C LYS A 120 8.43 4.44 16.09
N TYR A 121 8.04 4.07 14.87
CA TYR A 121 7.38 4.97 13.93
C TYR A 121 6.05 5.45 14.52
N PRO A 122 5.70 6.75 14.38
CA PRO A 122 4.47 7.28 14.96
C PRO A 122 3.23 6.75 14.20
N LEU A 123 2.67 5.65 14.69
CA LEU A 123 1.46 5.03 14.15
C LEU A 123 0.26 5.31 15.05
N ARG A 124 -0.87 5.64 14.44
CA ARG A 124 -2.16 5.77 15.14
C ARG A 124 -2.80 4.38 15.30
N PRO A 125 -3.20 3.96 16.50
CA PRO A 125 -3.86 2.68 16.68
C PRO A 125 -5.27 2.69 16.10
N LEU A 126 -5.61 1.66 15.32
CA LEU A 126 -6.99 1.38 14.92
C LEU A 126 -7.52 0.26 15.81
N TYR A 127 -8.47 0.56 16.71
CA TYR A 127 -8.88 -0.38 17.77
C TYR A 127 -9.83 -1.47 17.29
N ASP A 128 -10.67 -1.17 16.31
CA ASP A 128 -11.72 -2.07 15.82
C ASP A 128 -11.26 -3.00 14.69
N LEU A 129 -10.01 -2.84 14.23
CA LEU A 129 -9.41 -3.66 13.18
C LEU A 129 -8.23 -4.47 13.74
N LYS A 130 -8.22 -5.78 13.44
CA LYS A 130 -7.16 -6.70 13.85
C LYS A 130 -6.76 -7.58 12.67
N ILE A 131 -6.03 -6.99 11.73
CA ILE A 131 -5.57 -7.68 10.53
C ILE A 131 -4.05 -7.57 10.39
N ALA A 132 -3.50 -8.42 9.52
CA ALA A 132 -2.13 -8.33 9.06
C ALA A 132 -2.15 -8.39 7.52
N LEU A 133 -1.25 -7.63 6.91
CA LEU A 133 -1.12 -7.53 5.45
C LEU A 133 0.01 -8.41 4.91
N ASP A 134 0.43 -9.43 5.65
CA ASP A 134 1.39 -10.39 5.13
C ASP A 134 0.76 -11.16 3.96
N LEU A 135 1.44 -11.13 2.81
CA LEU A 135 0.95 -11.69 1.53
C LEU A 135 -0.37 -11.07 1.06
N ALA A 136 -0.65 -9.82 1.44
CA ALA A 136 -1.82 -9.11 0.92
C ALA A 136 -1.54 -8.53 -0.47
N GLU A 137 -2.54 -8.61 -1.34
CA GLU A 137 -2.57 -7.94 -2.63
C GLU A 137 -3.48 -6.72 -2.53
N ALA A 138 -3.09 -5.61 -3.15
CA ALA A 138 -3.85 -4.38 -3.05
C ALA A 138 -3.81 -3.55 -4.34
N ILE A 139 -4.93 -2.90 -4.67
CA ILE A 139 -5.09 -2.09 -5.88
C ILE A 139 -6.01 -0.91 -5.63
N PHE A 140 -5.74 0.22 -6.28
CA PHE A 140 -6.67 1.35 -6.31
C PHE A 140 -7.86 1.04 -7.23
N ILE A 141 -9.07 1.14 -6.68
CA ILE A 141 -10.32 0.99 -7.44
C ILE A 141 -10.92 2.36 -7.81
N ALA A 142 -10.64 3.37 -6.98
CA ALA A 142 -10.95 4.77 -7.22
C ALA A 142 -9.78 5.64 -6.73
N ASN A 143 -9.94 6.97 -6.76
CA ASN A 143 -8.84 7.87 -6.43
C ASN A 143 -8.46 7.85 -4.93
N ASP A 144 -9.42 7.50 -4.08
CA ASP A 144 -9.37 7.48 -2.62
C ASP A 144 -9.68 6.10 -2.03
N ARG A 145 -9.93 5.09 -2.89
CA ARG A 145 -10.35 3.75 -2.46
C ARG A 145 -9.37 2.70 -2.92
N VAL A 146 -8.87 1.93 -1.97
CA VAL A 146 -7.95 0.81 -2.18
C VAL A 146 -8.66 -0.47 -1.77
N LEU A 147 -8.70 -1.43 -2.69
CA LEU A 147 -9.13 -2.78 -2.38
C LEU A 147 -7.92 -3.58 -1.90
N ILE A 148 -8.08 -4.30 -0.80
CA ILE A 148 -7.03 -5.11 -0.17
C ILE A 148 -7.56 -6.52 0.04
N SER A 149 -6.98 -7.51 -0.63
CA SER A 149 -7.22 -8.93 -0.36
C SER A 149 -6.12 -9.43 0.56
N ILE A 150 -6.49 -9.92 1.74
CA ILE A 150 -5.52 -10.50 2.69
C ILE A 150 -5.38 -12.01 2.51
N LYS A 151 -4.37 -12.60 3.14
CA LYS A 151 -4.04 -14.04 3.03
C LYS A 151 -5.15 -15.01 3.46
N SER A 152 -6.15 -14.57 4.23
CA SER A 152 -7.32 -15.39 4.57
C SER A 152 -8.32 -15.50 3.43
N GLY A 153 -8.16 -14.68 2.37
CA GLY A 153 -9.16 -14.48 1.33
C GLY A 153 -10.17 -13.38 1.67
N ASP A 154 -10.14 -12.82 2.89
CA ASP A 154 -10.99 -11.66 3.20
C ASP A 154 -10.56 -10.44 2.39
N VAL A 155 -11.56 -9.67 1.97
CA VAL A 155 -11.40 -8.47 1.17
C VAL A 155 -11.85 -7.26 1.97
N TYR A 156 -10.96 -6.29 2.06
CA TYR A 156 -11.15 -5.02 2.75
C TYR A 156 -11.13 -3.88 1.76
N LEU A 157 -11.99 -2.90 2.01
CA LEU A 157 -11.96 -1.61 1.35
C LEU A 157 -11.32 -0.59 2.30
N LEU A 158 -10.19 -0.03 1.88
CA LEU A 158 -9.54 1.10 2.54
C LEU A 158 -9.97 2.38 1.84
N THR A 159 -10.62 3.28 2.59
CA THR A 159 -11.00 4.62 2.13
C THR A 159 -10.05 5.67 2.74
N LEU A 160 -9.47 6.50 1.89
CA LEU A 160 -8.51 7.56 2.23
C LEU A 160 -9.26 8.88 2.41
N HIS A 161 -9.48 9.31 3.65
CA HIS A 161 -10.13 10.59 3.93
C HIS A 161 -9.11 11.72 3.92
N THR A 162 -9.26 12.61 2.94
CA THR A 162 -8.44 13.81 2.78
C THR A 162 -9.21 15.07 3.11
N ASP A 163 -8.51 16.09 3.59
CA ASP A 163 -9.06 17.44 3.72
C ASP A 163 -9.10 18.18 2.37
N SER A 164 -9.74 19.36 2.36
CA SER A 164 -9.70 20.30 1.21
C SER A 164 -8.27 20.65 0.76
N MET A 165 -7.32 20.66 1.70
CA MET A 165 -5.88 20.88 1.47
C MET A 165 -5.10 19.60 1.12
N ARG A 166 -5.78 18.48 0.82
CA ARG A 166 -5.21 17.16 0.47
C ARG A 166 -4.38 16.49 1.57
N THR A 167 -4.53 16.94 2.81
CA THR A 167 -3.91 16.31 3.98
C THR A 167 -4.70 15.07 4.39
N MET A 168 -4.01 13.95 4.64
CA MET A 168 -4.64 12.74 5.17
C MET A 168 -5.13 12.96 6.60
N LYS A 169 -6.42 12.77 6.81
CA LYS A 169 -7.08 12.85 8.10
C LYS A 169 -7.27 11.48 8.73
N GLU A 170 -7.79 10.55 7.94
CA GLU A 170 -8.28 9.26 8.43
C GLU A 170 -8.23 8.16 7.37
N PHE A 171 -8.04 6.93 7.83
CA PHE A 171 -8.25 5.72 7.05
C PHE A 171 -9.42 4.95 7.63
N THR A 172 -10.39 4.65 6.78
CA THR A 172 -11.54 3.80 7.12
C THR A 172 -11.35 2.44 6.47
N PHE A 173 -11.61 1.38 7.23
CA PHE A 173 -11.51 0.00 6.76
C PHE A 173 -12.84 -0.71 6.90
N ASP A 174 -13.39 -1.13 5.77
CA ASP A 174 -14.63 -1.89 5.73
C ASP A 174 -14.34 -3.28 5.18
N ARG A 175 -14.77 -4.33 5.89
CA ARG A 175 -14.72 -5.69 5.34
C ARG A 175 -15.90 -5.84 4.39
N ILE A 176 -15.62 -5.94 3.09
CA ILE A 176 -16.67 -6.02 2.07
C ILE A 176 -17.04 -7.46 1.70
N GLY A 177 -16.21 -8.45 2.05
CA GLY A 177 -16.52 -9.85 1.81
C GLY A 177 -15.29 -10.75 1.89
N SER A 178 -15.39 -11.93 1.29
CA SER A 178 -14.28 -12.87 1.12
C SER A 178 -14.30 -13.43 -0.29
N THR A 179 -13.11 -13.64 -0.84
CA THR A 179 -12.87 -14.22 -2.16
C THR A 179 -11.89 -15.38 -2.04
N VAL A 180 -11.41 -15.85 -3.20
CA VAL A 180 -10.31 -16.81 -3.29
C VAL A 180 -9.02 -16.23 -2.73
N LEU A 181 -8.09 -17.12 -2.36
CA LEU A 181 -6.73 -16.74 -1.98
C LEU A 181 -6.05 -16.06 -3.17
N CYS A 182 -6.03 -14.73 -3.11
CA CYS A 182 -5.60 -13.90 -4.22
C CYS A 182 -4.08 -13.87 -4.33
N SER A 183 -3.59 -14.00 -5.55
CA SER A 183 -2.18 -13.88 -5.92
C SER A 183 -1.90 -12.73 -6.88
N CYS A 184 -2.95 -12.17 -7.49
CA CYS A 184 -2.89 -10.90 -8.21
C CYS A 184 -4.28 -10.26 -8.28
N LEU A 185 -4.33 -8.94 -8.17
CA LEU A 185 -5.54 -8.14 -8.37
C LEU A 185 -5.39 -7.27 -9.62
N CYS A 186 -6.47 -7.17 -10.40
CA CYS A 186 -6.52 -6.28 -11.56
C CYS A 186 -7.89 -5.62 -11.66
N LYS A 187 -7.91 -4.28 -11.75
CA LYS A 187 -9.12 -3.53 -12.11
C LYS A 187 -9.26 -3.62 -13.63
N CYS A 188 -10.30 -4.31 -14.10
CA CYS A 188 -10.57 -4.49 -15.53
C CYS A 188 -11.45 -3.35 -16.08
N ASP A 189 -12.41 -2.92 -15.28
CA ASP A 189 -13.32 -1.82 -15.59
C ASP A 189 -13.71 -1.12 -14.27
N ASP A 190 -14.52 -0.07 -14.32
CA ASP A 190 -14.95 0.68 -13.12
C ASP A 190 -15.61 -0.20 -12.06
N ASN A 191 -16.40 -1.18 -12.50
CA ASN A 191 -17.11 -2.10 -11.62
C ASN A 191 -16.62 -3.55 -11.73
N LEU A 192 -15.50 -3.83 -12.40
CA LEU A 192 -15.02 -5.20 -12.61
C LEU A 192 -13.60 -5.38 -12.11
N ILE A 193 -13.44 -6.34 -11.19
CA ILE A 193 -12.15 -6.68 -10.59
C ILE A 193 -11.87 -8.16 -10.76
N PHE A 194 -10.71 -8.44 -11.33
CA PHE A 194 -10.19 -9.78 -11.46
C PHE A 194 -9.33 -10.15 -10.24
N PHE A 195 -9.71 -11.25 -9.60
CA PHE A 195 -9.00 -11.91 -8.51
C PHE A 195 -8.33 -13.17 -9.06
N GLY A 196 -7.04 -13.06 -9.39
CA GLY A 196 -6.27 -14.20 -9.87
C GLY A 196 -5.78 -15.05 -8.70
N SER A 197 -6.06 -16.36 -8.74
CA SER A 197 -5.58 -17.30 -7.73
C SER A 197 -4.70 -18.38 -8.34
N ARG A 198 -3.61 -18.71 -7.64
CA ARG A 198 -2.75 -19.88 -7.94
C ARG A 198 -3.19 -21.15 -7.20
N LEU A 199 -4.00 -21.01 -6.16
CA LEU A 199 -4.40 -22.11 -5.27
C LEU A 199 -5.88 -22.48 -5.41
N GLY A 200 -6.65 -21.71 -6.18
CA GLY A 200 -8.05 -21.95 -6.47
C GLY A 200 -8.45 -21.38 -7.82
N ASN A 201 -9.76 -21.36 -8.09
CA ASN A 201 -10.30 -20.77 -9.32
C ASN A 201 -10.10 -19.25 -9.29
N SER A 202 -9.67 -18.67 -10.40
CA SER A 202 -9.65 -17.22 -10.53
C SER A 202 -11.07 -16.69 -10.74
N LEU A 203 -11.37 -15.53 -10.19
CA LEU A 203 -12.71 -14.95 -10.20
C LEU A 203 -12.69 -13.57 -10.87
N LEU A 204 -13.73 -13.26 -11.63
CA LEU A 204 -14.06 -11.90 -12.03
C LEU A 204 -15.29 -11.47 -11.24
N VAL A 205 -15.16 -10.38 -10.50
CA VAL A 205 -16.17 -9.91 -9.55
C VAL A 205 -16.68 -8.54 -9.97
N GLY A 206 -18.00 -8.40 -10.00
CA GLY A 206 -18.70 -7.12 -10.11
C GLY A 206 -18.74 -6.39 -8.76
N LEU A 207 -18.28 -5.14 -8.71
CA LEU A 207 -18.49 -4.26 -7.56
C LEU A 207 -19.77 -3.45 -7.75
N ASN A 208 -20.75 -3.66 -6.87
CA ASN A 208 -21.98 -2.86 -6.86
C ASN A 208 -21.76 -1.55 -6.08
N GLU A 209 -21.88 -0.40 -6.75
CA GLU A 209 -21.67 0.94 -6.17
C GLU A 209 -22.50 1.21 -4.90
N LYS A 210 -23.70 0.62 -4.79
CA LYS A 210 -24.58 0.78 -3.62
C LYS A 210 -23.97 0.22 -2.32
N ALA A 211 -23.16 -0.83 -2.40
CA ALA A 211 -22.47 -1.40 -1.24
C ALA A 211 -21.27 -0.54 -0.80
N ILE A 212 -20.72 0.28 -1.70
CA ILE A 212 -19.54 1.13 -1.44
C ILE A 212 -19.94 2.49 -0.83
N ILE A 213 -21.24 2.77 -0.69
CA ILE A 213 -21.77 3.99 -0.08
C ILE A 213 -22.37 3.69 1.31
N ASP A 214 -22.83 2.45 1.57
CA ASP A 214 -23.37 2.01 2.87
C ASP A 214 -22.73 0.67 3.34
N PRO A 215 -21.72 0.70 4.24
CA PRO A 215 -21.04 -0.51 4.75
C PRO A 215 -21.91 -1.38 5.68
N THR A 216 -23.17 -1.01 5.92
CA THR A 216 -24.14 -1.76 6.75
C THR A 216 -25.03 -2.73 5.97
N SER A 217 -24.92 -2.75 4.63
CA SER A 217 -25.65 -3.72 3.80
C SER A 217 -24.80 -4.97 3.56
N ILE A 218 -25.06 -5.98 4.39
CA ILE A 218 -24.47 -7.32 4.27
C ILE A 218 -24.99 -7.99 3.00
N ASP A 219 -24.07 -8.71 2.34
CA ASP A 219 -24.19 -9.51 1.12
C ASP A 219 -24.19 -8.73 -0.20
N THR A 220 -23.08 -8.83 -0.96
CA THR A 220 -23.08 -9.25 -2.39
C THR A 220 -21.69 -9.17 -3.02
N ILE A 221 -20.95 -10.27 -2.97
CA ILE A 221 -20.00 -10.62 -4.04
C ILE A 221 -20.77 -11.58 -4.95
N GLU A 222 -21.43 -11.06 -5.98
CA GLU A 222 -22.04 -11.91 -7.01
C GLU A 222 -20.93 -12.39 -7.93
N THR A 223 -20.69 -13.70 -7.91
CA THR A 223 -19.83 -14.35 -8.88
C THR A 223 -20.64 -14.53 -10.16
N MET A 224 -20.22 -13.87 -11.23
CA MET A 224 -20.79 -14.10 -12.56
C MET A 224 -20.32 -15.46 -13.06
N ASN A 225 -21.04 -16.52 -12.71
CA ASN A 225 -20.92 -17.79 -13.41
C ASN A 225 -21.68 -17.65 -14.73
N GLY A 226 -20.99 -17.91 -15.85
CA GLY A 226 -21.59 -17.86 -17.17
C GLY A 226 -22.67 -18.93 -17.29
N ASP A 227 -23.91 -18.50 -17.53
CA ASP A 227 -24.97 -19.35 -18.04
C ASP A 227 -24.71 -19.62 -19.52
N GLU A 228 -24.82 -20.89 -19.92
CA GLU A 228 -24.77 -21.40 -21.31
C GLU A 228 -25.84 -20.78 -22.23
#